data_AF-A0A9Q3J7J9-F1
#
_entry.id   AF-A0A9Q3J7J9-F1
#
_cell.length_a   1.000
_cell.length_b   1.000
_cell.length_c   1.000
_cell.angle_alpha   90.00
_cell.angle_beta   90.00
_cell.angle_gamma   90.00
#
_symmetry.space_group_name_H-M   'P 1'
#
loop_
_entity.id
_entity.type
_entity.pdbx_description
1 polymer ?
#
loop_
_entity_poly.entity_id
_entity_poly.type
_entity_poly.pdbx_seq_one_letter_code
_entity_poly.pdbx_strand_id
1 'polypeptide(L)'
;MLQEDFHIPDEIIVGKLHSLFNSWRLKVENDFESAILNSHKDKPLTQFLKQKDRLYTLHPDMSDSMINLKISRKCGGEPEHAIKCRCVEPCSTEVNINAMEDIITRTQIAKTWTKVLMESKMVSKTSREDKRPERPFLKVHKCGSTSNLAKTCTKKTKINEAQVIEEAQCTEEKEESYLDRAVSEDTQ
;
A
#
# COMPACT_ATOMS: atom_id res chain seq x y z
N MET A 1 -28.27 -3.64 63.97
CA MET A 1 -27.90 -3.80 62.56
C MET A 1 -26.92 -2.68 62.25
N LEU A 2 -25.62 -2.95 62.32
CA LEU A 2 -24.59 -1.97 61.97
C LEU A 2 -24.31 -2.13 60.47
N GLN A 3 -24.56 -1.09 59.69
CA GLN A 3 -24.02 -0.98 58.34
C GLN A 3 -22.51 -0.80 58.47
N GLU A 4 -21.74 -1.82 58.10
CA GLU A 4 -20.32 -1.65 57.85
C GLU A 4 -20.17 -0.86 56.56
N ASP A 5 -19.75 0.40 56.68
CA ASP A 5 -19.35 1.23 55.55
C ASP A 5 -18.06 0.65 54.95
N PHE A 6 -18.19 -0.07 53.83
CA PHE A 6 -17.06 -0.57 53.06
C PHE A 6 -16.33 0.60 52.40
N HIS A 7 -15.30 1.11 53.06
CA HIS A 7 -14.35 2.04 52.46
C HIS A 7 -13.39 1.28 51.54
N ILE A 8 -13.52 1.46 50.23
CA ILE A 8 -12.58 0.92 49.26
C ILE A 8 -11.37 1.87 49.19
N PRO A 9 -10.14 1.40 49.42
CA PRO A 9 -8.95 2.24 49.31
C PRO A 9 -8.80 2.85 47.92
N ASP A 10 -8.49 4.15 47.87
CA ASP A 10 -8.31 4.90 46.62
C ASP A 10 -7.28 4.25 45.68
N GLU A 11 -6.24 3.63 46.23
CA GLU A 11 -5.23 2.92 45.44
C GLU A 11 -5.79 1.76 44.61
N ILE A 12 -6.79 1.04 45.14
CA ILE A 12 -7.45 -0.07 44.43
C ILE A 12 -8.32 0.50 43.30
N ILE A 13 -8.98 1.64 43.54
CA ILE A 13 -9.81 2.32 42.53
C ILE A 13 -8.92 2.86 41.41
N VAL A 14 -7.84 3.57 41.74
CA VAL A 14 -6.88 4.11 40.79
C VAL A 14 -6.22 2.99 39.98
N GLY A 15 -5.81 1.89 40.61
CA GLY A 15 -5.24 0.74 39.92
C GLY A 15 -6.20 0.11 38.91
N LYS A 16 -7.47 -0.06 39.27
CA LYS A 16 -8.51 -0.55 38.34
C LYS A 16 -8.78 0.42 37.20
N LEU A 17 -8.89 1.72 37.49
CA LEU A 17 -9.09 2.75 36.46
C LEU A 17 -7.92 2.80 35.47
N HIS A 18 -6.69 2.73 35.97
CA HIS A 18 -5.50 2.72 35.12
C HIS A 18 -5.44 1.46 34.23
N SER A 19 -5.78 0.28 34.78
CA SER A 19 -5.87 -0.95 34.01
C SER A 19 -6.94 -0.89 32.91
N LEU A 20 -8.13 -0.37 33.23
CA LEU A 20 -9.22 -0.19 32.27
C LEU A 20 -8.84 0.81 31.17
N PHE A 21 -8.22 1.92 31.55
CA PHE A 21 -7.75 2.93 30.61
C PHE A 21 -6.70 2.36 29.65
N ASN A 22 -5.71 1.61 30.17
CA ASN A 22 -4.68 0.99 29.34
C ASN A 22 -5.27 -0.07 28.38
N SER A 23 -6.20 -0.88 28.87
CA SER A 23 -6.90 -1.87 28.03
C SER A 23 -7.72 -1.20 26.92
N TRP A 24 -8.40 -0.10 27.24
CA TRP A 24 -9.13 0.69 26.25
C TRP A 24 -8.20 1.37 25.24
N ARG A 25 -7.09 1.95 25.69
CA ARG A 25 -6.09 2.58 24.83
C ARG A 25 -5.52 1.58 23.82
N LEU A 26 -5.09 0.40 24.29
CA LEU A 26 -4.61 -0.68 23.43
C LEU A 26 -5.65 -1.12 22.40
N LYS A 27 -6.92 -1.17 22.81
CA LYS A 27 -8.02 -1.47 21.88
C LYS A 27 -8.11 -0.42 20.78
N VAL A 28 -8.08 0.88 21.11
CA VAL A 28 -8.15 1.98 20.14
C VAL A 28 -6.93 1.99 19.21
N GLU A 29 -5.74 1.72 19.75
CA GLU A 29 -4.50 1.57 18.97
C GLU A 29 -4.62 0.42 17.96
N ASN A 30 -5.02 -0.77 18.41
CA ASN A 30 -5.21 -1.92 17.53
C ASN A 30 -6.30 -1.68 16.47
N ASP A 31 -7.37 -1.00 16.86
CA ASP A 31 -8.46 -0.58 15.97
C ASP A 31 -7.96 0.35 14.86
N PHE A 32 -7.05 1.28 15.17
CA PHE A 32 -6.40 2.14 14.18
C PHE A 32 -5.39 1.35 13.34
N GLU A 33 -4.60 0.48 13.96
CA GLU A 33 -3.56 -0.27 13.25
C GLU A 33 -4.14 -1.23 12.21
N SER A 34 -5.20 -1.94 12.57
CA SER A 34 -5.91 -2.88 11.68
C SER A 34 -6.84 -2.23 10.66
N ALA A 35 -7.11 -0.93 10.78
CA ALA A 35 -8.00 -0.20 9.87
C ALA A 35 -7.31 0.14 8.54
N ILE A 36 -7.17 -0.86 7.69
CA ILE A 36 -6.77 -0.70 6.29
C ILE A 36 -7.98 -0.25 5.49
N LEU A 37 -7.81 0.79 4.67
CA LEU A 37 -8.90 1.32 3.86
C LEU A 37 -9.28 0.34 2.74
N ASN A 38 -10.55 -0.08 2.70
CA ASN A 38 -11.08 -0.88 1.60
C ASN A 38 -11.88 -0.01 0.62
N SER A 39 -11.30 0.23 -0.56
CA SER A 39 -11.89 1.06 -1.63
C SER A 39 -13.29 0.63 -2.10
N HIS A 40 -13.67 -0.63 -1.93
CA HIS A 40 -14.96 -1.14 -2.37
C HIS A 40 -16.06 -1.00 -1.32
N LYS A 41 -15.70 -0.98 -0.03
CA LYS A 41 -16.66 -1.03 1.08
C LYS A 41 -16.75 0.30 1.81
N ASP A 42 -15.65 1.02 1.87
CA ASP A 42 -15.51 2.17 2.72
C ASP A 42 -15.68 3.48 1.96
N LYS A 43 -16.36 4.44 2.59
CA LYS A 43 -16.38 5.83 2.14
C LYS A 43 -15.14 6.54 2.69
N PRO A 44 -14.29 7.17 1.84
CA PRO A 44 -13.06 7.80 2.28
C PRO A 44 -13.27 8.84 3.39
N LEU A 45 -14.24 9.74 3.26
CA LEU A 45 -14.58 10.73 4.29
C LEU A 45 -14.90 10.08 5.65
N THR A 46 -15.77 9.06 5.66
CA THR A 46 -16.20 8.41 6.90
C THR A 46 -15.04 7.69 7.58
N GLN A 47 -14.21 6.98 6.82
CA GLN A 47 -13.02 6.33 7.37
C GLN A 47 -12.02 7.36 7.87
N PHE A 48 -11.79 8.43 7.11
CA PHE A 48 -10.88 9.50 7.51
C PHE A 48 -11.27 10.08 8.86
N LEU A 49 -12.52 10.51 9.02
CA LEU A 49 -13.00 11.11 10.27
C LEU A 49 -12.91 10.12 11.44
N LYS A 50 -13.22 8.85 11.21
CA LYS A 50 -13.10 7.79 12.23
C LYS A 50 -11.65 7.58 12.67
N GLN A 51 -10.70 7.55 11.73
CA GLN A 51 -9.29 7.41 12.06
C GLN A 51 -8.72 8.67 12.70
N LYS A 52 -9.19 9.86 12.30
CA LYS A 52 -8.84 11.13 12.90
C LYS A 52 -9.25 11.20 14.37
N ASP A 53 -10.48 10.79 14.68
CA ASP A 53 -10.99 10.74 16.06
C ASP A 53 -10.17 9.80 16.97
N ARG A 54 -9.84 8.61 16.46
CA ARG A 54 -8.94 7.66 17.14
C ARG A 54 -7.57 8.27 17.40
N LEU A 55 -7.00 8.98 16.43
CA LEU A 55 -5.68 9.61 16.58
C LEU A 55 -5.69 10.76 17.58
N TYR A 56 -6.70 11.63 17.58
CA TYR A 56 -6.79 12.67 18.62
C TYR A 56 -6.96 12.09 20.02
N THR A 57 -7.69 10.98 20.12
CA THR A 57 -7.88 10.28 21.39
C THR A 57 -6.57 9.68 21.91
N LEU A 58 -5.71 9.17 21.03
CA LEU A 58 -4.42 8.55 21.39
C LEU A 58 -3.26 9.56 21.53
N HIS A 59 -3.30 10.62 20.72
CA HIS A 59 -2.25 11.61 20.54
C HIS A 59 -2.85 13.01 20.34
N PRO A 60 -3.37 13.65 21.41
CA PRO A 60 -4.02 14.96 21.32
C PRO A 60 -3.05 16.07 20.87
N ASP A 61 -1.76 15.92 21.13
CA ASP A 61 -0.73 16.90 20.79
C ASP A 61 -0.22 16.79 19.34
N MET A 62 -0.79 15.87 18.54
CA MET A 62 -0.37 15.64 17.16
C MET A 62 -0.91 16.73 16.24
N SER A 63 -0.06 17.26 15.36
CA SER A 63 -0.49 18.24 14.37
C SER A 63 -1.41 17.61 13.31
N ASP A 64 -2.35 18.40 12.78
CA ASP A 64 -3.27 17.95 11.74
C ASP A 64 -2.54 17.41 10.50
N SER A 65 -1.42 18.03 10.10
CA SER A 65 -0.61 17.54 8.99
C SER A 65 -0.06 16.14 9.25
N MET A 66 0.37 15.84 10.48
CA MET A 66 0.86 14.52 10.86
C MET A 66 -0.27 13.49 10.95
N ILE A 67 -1.44 13.89 11.45
CA ILE A 67 -2.66 13.07 11.45
C ILE A 67 -3.03 12.71 10.01
N ASN A 68 -3.09 13.70 9.13
CA ASN A 68 -3.39 13.53 7.71
C ASN A 68 -2.42 12.54 7.06
N LEU A 69 -1.11 12.68 7.31
CA LEU A 69 -0.08 11.76 6.81
C LEU A 69 -0.28 10.33 7.35
N LYS A 70 -0.53 10.16 8.64
CA LYS A 70 -0.78 8.84 9.25
C LYS A 70 -2.01 8.15 8.65
N ILE A 71 -3.08 8.90 8.40
CA ILE A 71 -4.30 8.36 7.79
C ILE A 71 -4.04 7.99 6.33
N SER A 72 -3.34 8.81 5.55
CA SER A 72 -3.02 8.49 4.15
C SER A 72 -2.19 7.20 4.02
N ARG A 73 -1.32 6.89 4.99
CA ARG A 73 -0.57 5.61 5.05
C ARG A 73 -1.48 4.39 5.22
N LYS A 74 -2.69 4.54 5.76
CA LYS A 74 -3.67 3.43 5.87
C LYS A 74 -4.28 3.01 4.54
N CYS A 75 -4.10 3.81 3.49
CA CYS A 75 -4.46 3.43 2.13
C CYS A 75 -3.49 2.41 1.53
N GLY A 76 -2.19 2.52 1.87
CA GLY A 76 -1.10 1.68 1.35
C GLY A 76 -0.87 1.81 -0.17
N GLY A 77 0.28 1.31 -0.64
CA GLY A 77 0.55 1.07 -2.06
C GLY A 77 0.37 2.27 -3.00
N GLU A 78 -0.21 2.02 -4.17
CA GLU A 78 -0.46 3.04 -5.20
C GLU A 78 -1.44 4.14 -4.75
N PRO A 79 -2.56 3.83 -4.03
CA PRO A 79 -3.44 4.87 -3.50
C PRO A 79 -2.73 5.85 -2.58
N GLU A 80 -1.92 5.36 -1.63
CA GLU A 80 -1.13 6.21 -0.73
C GLU A 80 -0.19 7.13 -1.51
N HIS A 81 0.55 6.58 -2.48
CA HIS A 81 1.48 7.36 -3.29
C HIS A 81 0.74 8.45 -4.09
N ALA A 82 -0.37 8.10 -4.73
CA ALA A 82 -1.17 9.04 -5.49
C ALA A 82 -1.72 10.18 -4.61
N ILE A 83 -2.14 9.88 -3.37
CA ILE A 83 -2.63 10.90 -2.42
C ILE A 83 -1.49 11.85 -2.07
N LYS A 84 -0.32 11.32 -1.73
CA LYS A 84 0.87 12.12 -1.41
C LYS A 84 1.31 13.01 -2.57
N CYS A 85 1.23 12.53 -3.82
CA CYS A 85 1.53 13.35 -4.98
C CYS A 85 0.56 14.52 -5.19
N ARG A 86 -0.67 14.43 -4.68
CA ARG A 86 -1.68 15.51 -4.76
C ARG A 86 -1.65 16.44 -3.54
N CYS A 87 -1.17 15.95 -2.41
CA CYS A 87 -1.10 16.68 -1.15
C CYS A 87 0.34 17.09 -0.86
N VAL A 88 0.73 18.30 -1.28
CA VAL A 88 2.01 18.90 -0.86
C VAL A 88 1.93 19.25 0.62
N GLU A 89 2.92 18.81 1.41
CA GLU A 89 2.94 19.07 2.86
C GLU A 89 3.39 20.51 3.17
N PRO A 90 2.81 21.19 4.19
CA PRO A 90 1.68 20.74 5.01
C PRO A 90 0.34 20.85 4.26
N CYS A 91 -0.49 19.81 4.37
CA CYS A 91 -1.77 19.71 3.66
C CYS A 91 -2.95 19.83 4.64
N SER A 92 -3.97 20.61 4.30
CA SER A 92 -5.19 20.71 5.11
C SER A 92 -5.98 19.40 5.10
N THR A 93 -6.80 19.19 6.12
CA THR A 93 -7.64 17.99 6.23
C THR A 93 -8.63 17.89 5.08
N GLU A 94 -9.22 19.01 4.65
CA GLU A 94 -10.16 19.04 3.54
C GLU A 94 -9.49 18.64 2.22
N VAL A 95 -8.29 19.17 1.96
CA VAL A 95 -7.52 18.85 0.75
C VAL A 95 -7.15 17.37 0.73
N ASN A 96 -6.75 16.80 1.87
CA ASN A 96 -6.42 15.37 1.97
C ASN A 96 -7.66 14.49 1.75
N ILE A 97 -8.79 14.81 2.38
CA ILE A 97 -10.06 14.09 2.18
C ILE A 97 -10.48 14.15 0.71
N ASN A 98 -10.46 15.33 0.09
CA ASN A 98 -10.83 15.47 -1.32
C ASN A 98 -9.89 14.67 -2.24
N ALA A 99 -8.59 14.66 -1.96
CA ALA A 99 -7.63 13.85 -2.71
C ALA A 99 -7.91 12.34 -2.54
N MET A 100 -8.21 11.90 -1.32
CA MET A 100 -8.60 10.52 -1.03
C MET A 100 -9.88 10.13 -1.76
N GLU A 101 -10.93 10.96 -1.66
CA GLU A 101 -12.18 10.72 -2.38
C GLU A 101 -11.94 10.61 -3.88
N ASP A 102 -11.22 11.56 -4.48
CA ASP A 102 -10.96 11.54 -5.91
C ASP A 102 -10.15 10.32 -6.35
N ILE A 103 -9.12 9.91 -5.60
CA ILE A 103 -8.29 8.76 -5.97
C ILE A 103 -9.09 7.48 -5.79
N ILE A 104 -9.66 7.26 -4.61
CA ILE A 104 -10.30 5.99 -4.29
C ILE A 104 -11.58 5.79 -5.11
N THR A 105 -12.36 6.85 -5.35
CA THR A 105 -13.62 6.73 -6.12
C THR A 105 -13.40 6.77 -7.64
N ARG A 106 -12.50 7.62 -8.15
CA ARG A 106 -12.39 7.86 -9.61
C ARG A 106 -11.36 6.98 -10.29
N THR A 107 -10.20 6.75 -9.68
CA THR A 107 -9.11 6.06 -10.40
C THR A 107 -9.20 4.54 -10.31
N GLN A 108 -9.97 4.01 -9.34
CA GLN A 108 -10.13 2.56 -9.14
C GLN A 108 -8.78 1.84 -8.95
N ILE A 109 -7.71 2.59 -8.64
CA ILE A 109 -6.35 2.09 -8.39
C ILE A 109 -6.34 1.11 -7.21
N ALA A 110 -7.21 1.35 -6.24
CA ALA A 110 -7.41 0.47 -5.11
C ALA A 110 -8.31 -0.75 -5.42
N LYS A 111 -8.78 -0.95 -6.66
CA LYS A 111 -9.45 -2.19 -7.04
C LYS A 111 -8.40 -3.26 -7.22
N THR A 112 -8.31 -4.18 -6.26
CA THR A 112 -7.76 -5.49 -6.56
C THR A 112 -8.67 -6.12 -7.61
N TRP A 113 -8.18 -6.23 -8.85
CA TRP A 113 -8.78 -7.13 -9.82
C TRP A 113 -8.67 -8.53 -9.24
N THR A 114 -9.70 -8.93 -8.51
CA THR A 114 -9.89 -10.34 -8.18
C THR A 114 -10.03 -10.98 -9.54
N LYS A 115 -8.99 -11.67 -10.02
CA LYS A 115 -9.17 -12.62 -11.11
C LYS A 115 -10.23 -13.56 -10.58
N VAL A 116 -11.46 -13.37 -11.03
CA VAL A 116 -12.50 -14.38 -10.90
C VAL A 116 -11.88 -15.56 -11.60
N LEU A 117 -11.27 -16.45 -10.82
CA LEU A 117 -10.94 -17.78 -11.25
C LEU A 117 -12.31 -18.34 -11.59
N MET A 118 -12.71 -18.24 -12.86
CA MET A 118 -13.81 -19.01 -13.36
C MET A 118 -13.41 -20.45 -13.02
N GLU A 119 -14.04 -21.00 -11.99
CA GLU A 119 -14.12 -22.44 -11.83
C GLU A 119 -14.80 -22.93 -13.11
N SER A 120 -13.96 -23.25 -14.10
CA SER A 120 -14.35 -24.07 -15.22
C SER A 120 -14.79 -25.38 -14.60
N LYS A 121 -16.09 -25.49 -14.31
CA LYS A 121 -16.76 -26.76 -14.05
C LYS A 121 -16.35 -27.67 -15.19
N MET A 122 -15.50 -28.65 -14.87
CA MET A 122 -15.09 -29.68 -15.81
C MET A 122 -16.33 -30.49 -16.17
N VAL A 123 -17.03 -30.06 -17.22
CA VAL A 123 -18.00 -30.89 -17.91
C VAL A 123 -17.21 -31.68 -18.94
N SER A 124 -16.83 -32.87 -18.55
CA SER A 124 -16.39 -33.92 -19.45
C SER A 124 -17.53 -34.23 -20.42
N LYS A 125 -17.42 -33.81 -21.69
CA LYS A 125 -18.07 -34.49 -22.84
C LYS A 125 -17.56 -33.96 -24.18
N THR A 126 -16.79 -34.84 -24.83
CA THR A 126 -16.79 -35.15 -26.28
C THR A 126 -16.64 -34.00 -27.30
N SER A 127 -15.48 -34.03 -27.97
CA SER A 127 -15.22 -33.64 -29.37
C SER A 127 -16.28 -32.76 -30.05
N ARG A 128 -16.00 -31.46 -30.13
CA ARG A 128 -16.42 -30.61 -31.24
C ARG A 128 -15.27 -29.70 -31.62
N GLU A 129 -14.88 -29.78 -32.88
CA GLU A 129 -13.96 -28.87 -33.55
C GLU A 129 -14.48 -27.43 -33.38
N ASP A 130 -13.74 -26.62 -32.63
CA ASP A 130 -14.05 -25.19 -32.47
C ASP A 130 -13.01 -24.36 -33.22
N LYS A 131 -13.48 -23.66 -34.25
CA LYS A 131 -12.70 -22.78 -35.13
C LYS A 131 -12.25 -21.57 -34.33
N ARG A 132 -11.08 -21.67 -33.71
CA ARG A 132 -10.38 -20.53 -33.12
C ARG A 132 -10.04 -19.53 -34.23
N PRO A 133 -10.36 -18.22 -34.12
CA PRO A 133 -9.87 -17.23 -35.07
C PRO A 133 -8.34 -17.23 -35.01
N GLU A 134 -7.71 -17.47 -36.16
CA GLU A 134 -6.26 -17.52 -36.33
C GLU A 134 -5.64 -16.21 -35.85
N ARG A 135 -4.81 -16.28 -34.80
CA ARG A 135 -3.88 -15.19 -34.51
C ARG A 135 -2.88 -15.12 -35.67
N PRO A 136 -2.58 -13.93 -36.22
CA PRO A 136 -1.66 -13.82 -37.33
C PRO A 136 -0.27 -14.36 -36.94
N PHE A 137 0.22 -15.16 -37.88
CA PHE A 137 1.40 -16.02 -37.90
C PHE A 137 2.68 -15.37 -37.30
N LEU A 138 3.14 -15.88 -36.16
CA LEU A 138 4.46 -15.55 -35.63
C LEU A 138 5.57 -16.21 -36.48
N LYS A 139 6.32 -15.37 -37.20
CA LYS A 139 7.53 -15.75 -37.94
C LYS A 139 8.66 -16.15 -36.98
N VAL A 140 9.51 -17.09 -37.40
CA VAL A 140 10.63 -17.59 -36.59
C VAL A 140 11.78 -16.60 -36.63
N HIS A 141 11.88 -15.73 -35.63
CA HIS A 141 12.94 -14.72 -35.60
C HIS A 141 14.36 -15.28 -35.37
N LYS A 142 14.52 -16.53 -34.93
CA LYS A 142 15.82 -17.07 -34.48
C LYS A 142 16.48 -18.12 -35.37
N CYS A 143 15.82 -18.65 -36.41
CA CYS A 143 16.45 -19.58 -37.36
C CYS A 143 16.85 -18.93 -38.69
N GLY A 144 16.57 -17.63 -38.87
CA GLY A 144 16.90 -16.86 -40.08
C GLY A 144 16.13 -17.25 -41.34
N SER A 145 15.19 -18.22 -41.26
CA SER A 145 14.41 -18.69 -42.40
C SER A 145 12.98 -18.16 -42.35
N THR A 146 12.53 -17.53 -43.45
CA THR A 146 11.14 -17.08 -43.65
C THR A 146 10.22 -18.19 -44.17
N SER A 147 10.78 -19.35 -44.52
CA SER A 147 10.08 -20.44 -45.21
C SER A 147 9.19 -21.28 -44.30
N ASN A 148 9.38 -21.24 -42.97
CA ASN A 148 8.71 -22.15 -42.05
C ASN A 148 8.19 -21.41 -40.81
N LEU A 149 7.14 -21.95 -40.20
CA LEU A 149 6.51 -21.39 -39.01
C LEU A 149 7.19 -21.89 -37.73
N ALA A 150 7.08 -21.13 -36.64
CA ALA A 150 7.76 -21.44 -35.36
C ALA A 150 7.43 -22.83 -34.81
N LYS A 151 6.22 -23.30 -35.09
CA LYS A 151 5.74 -24.61 -34.65
C LYS A 151 6.39 -25.76 -35.42
N THR A 152 6.77 -25.56 -36.68
CA THR A 152 7.31 -26.59 -37.59
C THR A 152 8.83 -26.49 -37.79
N CYS A 153 9.50 -25.53 -37.13
CA CYS A 153 10.96 -25.43 -37.19
C CYS A 153 11.62 -26.66 -36.53
N THR A 154 12.49 -27.35 -37.26
CA THR A 154 13.28 -28.50 -36.78
C THR A 154 14.52 -28.09 -35.99
N LYS A 155 14.92 -26.81 -36.07
CA LYS A 155 16.07 -26.21 -35.34
C LYS A 155 15.64 -25.58 -34.01
N LYS A 156 14.79 -26.25 -33.23
CA LYS A 156 14.37 -25.74 -31.90
C LYS A 156 15.50 -26.01 -30.90
N THR A 157 16.26 -25.00 -30.53
CA THR A 157 17.14 -25.06 -29.36
C THR A 157 16.28 -25.23 -28.11
N LYS A 158 16.60 -26.19 -27.24
CA LYS A 158 15.92 -26.41 -25.96
C LYS A 158 16.04 -25.12 -25.13
N ILE A 159 14.91 -24.50 -24.80
CA ILE A 159 14.85 -23.35 -23.91
C ILE A 159 14.67 -23.92 -22.50
N ASN A 160 15.78 -24.01 -21.76
CA ASN A 160 15.90 -23.89 -20.30
C ASN A 160 17.24 -24.51 -19.89
N GLU A 161 18.30 -23.72 -20.01
CA GLU A 161 19.52 -23.92 -19.22
C GLU A 161 19.78 -22.55 -18.58
N ALA A 162 19.40 -22.42 -17.31
CA ALA A 162 19.64 -21.21 -16.55
C ALA A 162 21.15 -21.12 -16.31
N GLN A 163 21.83 -20.23 -17.04
CA GLN A 163 23.18 -19.83 -16.65
C GLN A 163 23.05 -18.99 -15.38
N VAL A 164 23.63 -19.50 -14.30
CA VAL A 164 23.93 -18.76 -13.08
C VAL A 164 24.81 -17.58 -13.51
N ILE A 165 24.29 -16.36 -13.40
CA ILE A 165 25.10 -15.16 -13.53
C ILE A 165 25.68 -14.90 -12.15
N GLU A 166 27.01 -15.02 -12.08
CA GLU A 166 27.84 -14.72 -10.92
C GLU A 166 27.66 -13.27 -10.44
N GLU A 167 27.87 -13.11 -9.15
CA GLU A 167 27.70 -11.93 -8.32
C GLU A 167 28.42 -10.70 -8.88
N ALA A 168 27.68 -9.61 -9.11
CA ALA A 168 28.27 -8.29 -9.23
C ALA A 168 28.38 -7.68 -7.83
N GLN A 169 29.59 -7.74 -7.28
CA GLN A 169 30.04 -6.99 -6.12
C GLN A 169 29.78 -5.49 -6.34
N CYS A 170 29.05 -4.85 -5.43
CA CYS A 170 28.98 -3.39 -5.36
C CYS A 170 30.01 -2.95 -4.30
N THR A 171 31.19 -2.54 -4.77
CA THR A 171 32.27 -1.99 -3.96
C THR A 171 31.88 -0.63 -3.38
N GLU A 172 32.04 -0.50 -2.07
CA GLU A 172 32.04 0.77 -1.34
C GLU A 172 33.21 1.64 -1.80
N GLU A 173 32.94 2.88 -2.20
CA GLU A 173 33.91 3.97 -2.16
C GLU A 173 33.28 5.19 -1.45
N LYS A 174 33.74 5.40 -0.22
CA LYS A 174 34.02 6.71 0.41
C LYS A 174 34.96 7.50 -0.53
N GLU A 175 35.03 8.84 -0.60
CA GLU A 175 34.97 9.87 0.43
C GLU A 175 35.00 11.27 -0.25
N GLU A 176 34.57 12.30 0.50
CA GLU A 176 35.06 13.70 0.53
C GLU A 176 35.08 14.60 -0.74
N SER A 177 34.32 15.70 -0.74
CA SER A 177 34.62 17.03 -0.19
C SER A 177 35.29 17.98 -1.21
N TYR A 178 34.56 19.03 -1.59
CA TYR A 178 35.17 20.31 -1.95
C TYR A 178 34.17 21.42 -1.65
N LEU A 179 34.26 21.94 -0.43
CA LEU A 179 33.72 23.24 -0.06
C LEU A 179 34.94 24.15 -0.04
N ASP A 180 35.02 25.06 -1.00
CA ASP A 180 36.05 26.09 -0.98
C ASP A 180 35.45 27.45 -1.27
N ARG A 181 36.00 28.41 -0.56
CA ARG A 181 35.36 29.57 0.03
C ARG A 181 36.30 30.75 -0.23
N ALA A 182 35.83 31.85 -0.80
CA ALA A 182 36.38 33.20 -0.57
C ALA A 182 35.51 34.23 -1.34
N VAL A 183 34.75 35.13 -0.69
CA VAL A 183 35.16 36.37 0.03
C VAL A 183 35.46 37.48 -1.00
N SER A 184 34.53 38.44 -1.18
CA SER A 184 34.49 39.86 -0.69
C SER A 184 34.46 40.76 -1.94
N GLU A 185 33.78 41.89 -2.10
CA GLU A 185 33.59 43.17 -1.37
C GLU A 185 32.51 43.92 -2.21
N ASP A 186 31.45 44.50 -1.65
CA ASP A 186 31.34 45.87 -1.12
C ASP A 186 30.78 46.89 -2.14
N THR A 187 29.95 47.83 -1.64
CA THR A 187 29.50 49.12 -2.26
C THR A 187 28.40 49.13 -3.34
N GLN A 188 27.15 49.49 -2.96
CA GLN A 188 26.56 50.84 -3.14
C GLN A 188 25.12 50.90 -2.61
#